data_AF-A0A346Y4N0-F1
#
_entry.id   AF-A0A346Y4N0-F1
#
_cell.length_a   1.000
_cell.length_b   1.000
_cell.length_c   1.000
_cell.angle_alpha   90.00
_cell.angle_beta   90.00
_cell.angle_gamma   90.00
#
_symmetry.space_group_name_H-M   'P 1'
#
loop_
_entity.id
_entity.type
_entity.pdbx_description
1 polymer ?
#
loop_
_entity_poly.entity_id
_entity_poly.type
_entity_poly.pdbx_seq_one_letter_code
_entity_poly.pdbx_strand_id
1 'polypeptide(L)' 'MTAEPTTDPTTSALEGPEPDSYADAEQELETILEALEADDVDVDELSSRVARARELITWCRGRLRTAEVTITELLADPDD' A
#
# COMPACT_ATOMS: atom_id res chain seq x y z
N MET A 1 -29.95 -2.31 -7.32
CA MET A 1 -29.09 -1.54 -6.41
C MET A 1 -27.74 -2.20 -6.46
N THR A 2 -26.95 -1.84 -7.47
CA THR A 2 -25.66 -2.46 -7.76
C THR A 2 -24.60 -1.58 -7.11
N ALA A 3 -23.84 -2.14 -6.17
CA ALA A 3 -22.63 -1.51 -5.68
C ALA A 3 -21.59 -1.61 -6.79
N GLU A 4 -21.16 -0.47 -7.32
CA GLU A 4 -19.97 -0.38 -8.14
C GLU A 4 -18.84 0.10 -7.22
N PRO A 5 -17.80 -0.70 -6.97
CA PRO A 5 -16.56 -0.16 -6.44
C PRO A 5 -15.93 0.68 -7.56
N THR A 6 -15.79 1.98 -7.33
CA THR A 6 -15.03 2.88 -8.21
C THR A 6 -13.54 2.56 -8.06
N THR A 7 -13.06 1.58 -8.82
CA THR A 7 -11.64 1.48 -9.15
C THR A 7 -11.36 2.46 -10.27
N ASP A 8 -10.67 3.54 -9.93
CA ASP A 8 -10.13 4.53 -10.87
C ASP A 8 -9.20 3.85 -11.89
N PRO A 9 -9.44 3.96 -13.21
CA PRO A 9 -8.69 3.22 -14.23
C PRO A 9 -7.40 3.93 -14.70
N THR A 10 -6.75 4.77 -13.88
CA THR A 10 -5.52 5.52 -14.27
C THR A 10 -4.30 5.08 -13.45
N THR A 11 -4.04 3.78 -13.36
CA THR A 11 -2.73 3.24 -13.01
C THR A 11 -2.58 1.94 -13.78
N SER A 12 -2.15 2.05 -15.03
CA SER A 12 -2.11 0.91 -15.96
C SER A 12 -0.83 1.02 -16.78
N ALA A 13 0.29 0.52 -16.22
CA ALA A 13 1.31 -0.23 -17.00
C ALA A 13 2.57 -0.65 -16.21
N LEU A 14 2.85 -0.15 -14.99
CA LEU A 14 4.13 -0.43 -14.31
C LEU A 14 4.02 -0.83 -12.83
N GLU A 15 2.81 -0.89 -12.28
CA GLU A 15 2.59 -1.04 -10.83
C GLU A 15 2.03 -2.46 -10.60
N GLY A 16 2.68 -3.23 -9.71
CA GLY A 16 2.19 -4.56 -9.32
C GLY A 16 0.82 -4.45 -8.60
N PRO A 17 0.09 -5.56 -8.42
CA PRO A 17 -1.26 -5.52 -7.85
C PRO A 17 -1.28 -4.80 -6.51
N GLU A 18 -2.23 -3.89 -6.31
CA GLU A 18 -2.43 -3.25 -5.01
C GLU A 18 -2.87 -4.30 -3.98
N PRO A 19 -2.34 -4.27 -2.74
CA PRO A 19 -2.71 -5.23 -1.71
C PRO A 19 -4.18 -5.04 -1.27
N ASP A 20 -4.88 -6.15 -1.03
CA ASP A 20 -6.29 -6.13 -0.62
C ASP A 20 -6.49 -5.58 0.80
N SER A 21 -5.50 -5.77 1.68
CA SER A 21 -5.53 -5.32 3.06
C SER A 21 -4.18 -4.82 3.56
N TYR A 22 -4.20 -4.08 4.69
CA TYR A 22 -2.96 -3.66 5.35
C TYR A 22 -2.11 -4.87 5.78
N ALA A 23 -2.75 -5.96 6.20
CA ALA A 23 -2.05 -7.18 6.59
C ALA A 23 -1.37 -7.85 5.38
N ASP A 24 -2.00 -7.83 4.21
CA ASP A 24 -1.38 -8.35 2.98
C ASP A 24 -0.19 -7.49 2.55
N ALA A 25 -0.32 -6.16 2.65
CA ALA A 25 0.77 -5.24 2.37
C ALA A 25 1.96 -5.42 3.33
N GLU A 26 1.67 -5.64 4.62
CA GLU A 26 2.66 -5.92 5.65
C GLU A 26 3.39 -7.25 5.38
N GLN A 27 2.66 -8.32 5.07
CA GLN A 27 3.23 -9.62 4.75
C GLN A 27 4.10 -9.59 3.48
N GLU A 28 3.68 -8.83 2.47
CA GLU A 28 4.49 -8.64 1.26
C GLU A 28 5.77 -7.85 1.58
N LEU A 29 5.70 -6.82 2.43
CA LEU A 29 6.88 -6.09 2.90
C LEU A 29 7.86 -6.98 3.68
N GLU A 30 7.36 -7.86 4.55
CA GLU A 30 8.18 -8.85 5.26
C GLU A 30 8.88 -9.79 4.29
N THR A 31 8.16 -10.31 3.29
CA THR A 31 8.73 -11.18 2.25
C THR A 31 9.82 -10.47 1.45
N ILE A 32 9.60 -9.19 1.13
CA ILE A 32 10.62 -8.37 0.46
C ILE A 32 11.85 -8.21 1.37
N LEU A 33 11.67 -7.91 2.64
CA LEU A 33 12.75 -7.79 3.63
C LEU A 33 13.58 -9.07 3.72
N GLU A 34 12.95 -10.23 3.87
CA GLU A 34 13.63 -11.52 3.90
C GLU A 34 14.46 -11.75 2.63
N ALA A 35 13.91 -11.40 1.48
CA ALA A 35 14.63 -11.53 0.22
C ALA A 35 15.78 -10.53 0.08
N LEU A 36 15.69 -9.32 0.65
CA LEU A 36 16.80 -8.35 0.65
C LEU A 36 17.95 -8.79 1.57
N GLU A 37 17.66 -9.59 2.59
CA GLU A 37 18.64 -10.13 3.53
C GLU A 37 19.34 -11.41 3.04
N ALA A 38 18.88 -11.97 1.92
CA ALA A 38 19.48 -13.16 1.32
C ALA A 38 20.85 -12.85 0.68
N ASP A 39 21.85 -13.69 0.97
CA ASP A 39 23.26 -13.50 0.60
C ASP A 39 23.53 -13.58 -0.93
N ASP A 40 22.58 -14.13 -1.72
CA ASP A 40 22.75 -14.48 -3.14
C ASP A 40 21.82 -13.65 -4.06
N VAL A 41 21.48 -12.41 -3.68
CA VAL A 41 20.59 -11.56 -4.46
C VAL A 41 21.36 -10.57 -5.35
N ASP A 42 21.03 -10.57 -6.64
CA ASP A 42 21.58 -9.65 -7.63
C ASP A 42 21.14 -8.19 -7.38
N VAL A 43 22.02 -7.23 -7.70
CA VAL A 43 21.77 -5.79 -7.48
C VAL A 43 20.54 -5.27 -8.20
N ASP A 44 20.26 -5.79 -9.39
CA ASP A 44 19.07 -5.43 -10.17
C ASP A 44 17.80 -5.92 -9.47
N GLU A 45 17.85 -7.11 -8.86
CA GLU A 45 16.77 -7.69 -8.09
C GLU A 45 16.52 -6.94 -6.77
N LEU A 46 17.58 -6.50 -6.09
CA LEU A 46 17.49 -5.60 -4.94
C LEU A 46 16.75 -4.31 -5.33
N SER A 47 17.11 -3.72 -6.48
CA SER A 47 16.52 -2.47 -6.94
C SER A 47 15.01 -2.60 -7.22
N SER A 48 14.60 -3.71 -7.84
CA SER A 48 13.20 -4.00 -8.12
C SER A 48 12.40 -4.23 -6.83
N ARG A 49 12.95 -4.99 -5.88
CA ARG A 49 12.34 -5.22 -4.56
C ARG A 49 12.16 -3.95 -3.75
N VAL A 50 13.18 -3.09 -3.73
CA VAL A 50 13.11 -1.80 -3.04
C VAL A 50 12.07 -0.88 -3.70
N ALA A 51 11.95 -0.90 -5.03
CA ALA A 51 10.91 -0.15 -5.73
C ALA A 51 9.51 -0.63 -5.30
N ARG A 52 9.30 -1.96 -5.26
CA ARG A 52 8.05 -2.54 -4.80
C ARG A 52 7.73 -2.20 -3.35
N ALA A 53 8.70 -2.28 -2.45
CA ALA A 53 8.51 -1.89 -1.05
C ALA A 53 8.07 -0.42 -0.90
N ARG A 54 8.59 0.48 -1.75
CA ARG A 54 8.17 1.90 -1.74
C ARG A 54 6.72 2.07 -2.16
N GLU A 55 6.25 1.30 -3.13
CA GLU A 55 4.83 1.30 -3.55
C GLU A 55 3.94 0.89 -2.37
N LEU A 56 4.26 -0.24 -1.72
CA LEU A 56 3.52 -0.76 -0.57
C LEU A 56 3.48 0.25 0.59
N ILE A 57 4.62 0.87 0.92
CA ILE A 57 4.69 1.92 1.95
C ILE A 57 3.82 3.12 1.58
N THR A 58 3.81 3.52 0.31
CA THR A 58 3.00 4.65 -0.16
C THR A 58 1.51 4.33 -0.03
N TRP A 59 1.11 3.12 -0.42
CA TRP A 59 -0.25 2.63 -0.27
C TRP A 59 -0.68 2.58 1.21
N CYS A 60 0.15 2.02 2.09
CA CYS A 60 -0.11 1.95 3.53
C CYS A 60 -0.34 3.33 4.14
N ARG A 61 0.50 4.30 3.79
CA ARG A 61 0.37 5.70 4.23
C ARG A 61 -0.92 6.33 3.71
N GLY A 62 -1.31 6.04 2.48
CA GLY A 62 -2.59 6.47 1.91
C GLY A 62 -3.76 6.00 2.78
N ARG A 63 -3.80 4.70 3.12
CA ARG A 63 -4.86 4.14 3.97
C ARG A 63 -4.90 4.75 5.36
N LEU A 64 -3.74 4.93 6.01
CA LEU A 64 -3.68 5.55 7.33
C LEU A 64 -4.20 6.98 7.30
N ARG A 65 -3.84 7.75 6.27
CA ARG A 65 -4.35 9.11 6.08
C ARG A 65 -5.86 9.14 5.88
N THR A 66 -6.42 8.22 5.09
CA THR A 66 -7.88 8.10 4.94
C THR A 66 -8.54 7.80 6.28
N ALA A 67 -7.99 6.87 7.06
CA ALA A 67 -8.52 6.56 8.39
C ALA A 67 -8.46 7.76 9.35
N GLU A 68 -7.35 8.51 9.33
CA GLU A 68 -7.18 9.74 10.13
C GLU A 68 -8.21 10.82 9.75
N VAL A 69 -8.46 11.02 8.46
CA VAL A 69 -9.48 11.95 7.97
C VAL A 69 -10.87 11.52 8.47
N THR A 70 -11.23 10.25 8.31
CA THR A 70 -12.52 9.74 8.81
C THR A 70 -12.68 9.92 10.32
N ILE A 71 -11.63 9.67 11.10
CA ILE A 71 -11.66 9.90 12.55
C ILE A 71 -11.85 11.39 12.85
N THR A 72 -11.13 12.27 12.15
CA THR A 72 -11.22 13.72 12.32
C THR A 72 -12.62 14.23 12.00
N GLU A 73 -13.24 13.73 10.92
CA GLU A 73 -14.63 14.05 10.54
C GLU A 73 -15.64 13.58 11.59
N LEU A 74 -15.43 12.41 12.20
CA LEU A 74 -16.29 11.90 13.28
C LEU A 74 -16.16 12.69 14.58
N LEU A 75 -14.97 13.23 14.86
CA LEU A 75 -14.69 14.03 16.06
C LEU A 75 -15.05 15.51 15.88
N ALA A 76 -15.22 15.97 14.65
CA ALA A 76 -15.75 17.29 14.32
C ALA A 76 -17.27 17.30 14.57
N ASP A 77 -17.66 17.28 15.84
CA ASP A 77 -19.05 17.46 16.28
C ASP A 77 -19.53 18.85 15.77
N PRO A 78 -20.61 18.95 14.97
CA PRO A 78 -21.08 20.22 14.42
C PRO A 78 -21.81 21.11 15.44
N ASP A 79 -21.87 20.72 16.71
CA ASP A 79 -22.59 21.40 17.80
C ASP A 79 -21.70 21.86 18.98
N ASP A 80 -20.36 21.93 18.81
CA ASP A 80 -19.41 22.70 19.66
C ASP A 80 -18.67 23.79 18.86
#